data_AF-A0A370FVH7-F1
#
_entry.id   AF-A0A370FVH7-F1
#
_cell.length_a   1.000
_cell.length_b   1.000
_cell.length_c   1.000
_cell.angle_alpha   90.00
_cell.angle_beta   90.00
_cell.angle_gamma   90.00
#
_symmetry.space_group_name_H-M   'P 1'
#
loop_
_entity.id
_entity.type
_entity.pdbx_description
1 polymer ?
#
loop_
_entity_poly.entity_id
_entity_poly.type
_entity_poly.pdbx_seq_one_letter_code
_entity_poly.pdbx_strand_id
1 'polypeptide(L)' 'MCRPPGSNRLVDAQQPPPTPGILGVELDEEGGRPTVEVDFVDLEGGHREVDIDLQTGRIIEDEPEGDQGSVSRTAGG' A
#
# COMPACT_ATOMS: atom_id res chain seq x y z
N MET A 1 -46.63 18.97 9.00
CA MET A 1 -45.49 18.67 8.11
C MET A 1 -44.63 17.62 8.80
N CYS A 2 -44.55 16.41 8.26
CA CYS A 2 -43.67 15.36 8.79
C CYS A 2 -42.29 15.49 8.14
N ARG A 3 -41.23 15.70 8.94
CA ARG A 3 -39.84 15.52 8.49
C ARG A 3 -39.57 14.02 8.41
N PRO A 4 -39.03 13.47 7.31
CA PRO A 4 -38.51 12.12 7.33
C PRO A 4 -37.22 12.10 8.17
N PRO A 5 -37.00 11.11 9.06
CA PRO A 5 -35.66 10.87 9.58
C PRO A 5 -34.81 10.36 8.42
N GLY A 6 -33.90 11.23 7.98
CA GLY A 6 -32.93 10.93 6.94
C GLY A 6 -31.82 10.03 7.43
N SER A 7 -31.23 9.40 6.42
CA SER A 7 -29.88 8.85 6.35
C SER A 7 -29.65 7.54 7.09
N ASN A 8 -29.68 6.47 6.29
CA ASN A 8 -28.79 5.33 6.46
C ASN A 8 -27.46 5.79 7.05
N ARG A 9 -27.19 5.39 8.29
CA ARG A 9 -25.81 5.20 8.73
C ARG A 9 -25.21 4.22 7.74
N LEU A 10 -24.39 4.72 6.81
CA LEU A 10 -23.28 3.91 6.33
C LEU A 10 -22.57 3.49 7.60
N VAL A 11 -22.72 2.21 7.93
CA VAL A 11 -21.73 1.54 8.76
C VAL A 11 -20.42 1.88 8.12
N ASP A 12 -19.64 2.71 8.80
CA ASP A 12 -18.22 2.81 8.57
C ASP A 12 -17.74 1.38 8.76
N ALA A 13 -17.67 0.64 7.64
CA ALA A 13 -17.19 -0.72 7.64
C ALA A 13 -15.70 -0.57 7.94
N GLN A 14 -15.39 -0.45 9.23
CA GLN A 14 -14.05 -0.69 9.73
C GLN A 14 -13.75 -2.10 9.26
N GLN A 15 -13.02 -2.16 8.15
CA GLN A 15 -12.52 -3.38 7.59
C GLN A 15 -11.86 -4.12 8.76
N PRO A 16 -12.17 -5.41 8.99
CA PRO A 16 -11.57 -6.13 10.10
C PRO A 16 -10.05 -5.95 10.03
N PRO A 17 -9.36 -5.88 11.19
CA PRO A 17 -7.93 -5.68 11.19
C PRO A 17 -7.29 -6.70 10.23
N PRO A 18 -6.41 -6.24 9.34
CA PRO A 18 -5.82 -7.10 8.35
C PRO A 18 -5.12 -8.27 9.04
N THR A 19 -5.33 -9.47 8.52
CA THR A 19 -4.63 -10.65 9.03
C THR A 19 -3.22 -10.65 8.46
N PRO A 20 -2.18 -10.99 9.26
CA PRO A 20 -0.83 -11.10 8.74
C PRO A 20 -0.76 -12.04 7.54
N GLY A 21 -0.07 -11.62 6.48
CA GLY A 21 0.02 -12.37 5.23
C GLY A 21 0.24 -11.49 4.00
N ILE A 22 0.45 -12.15 2.86
CA ILE A 22 0.63 -11.49 1.56
C ILE A 22 -0.72 -10.99 1.05
N LEU A 23 -0.77 -9.73 0.67
CA LEU A 23 -1.95 -9.06 0.10
C LEU A 23 -1.87 -9.02 -1.43
N GLY A 24 -0.68 -8.73 -1.96
CA GLY A 24 -0.45 -8.47 -3.37
C GLY A 24 0.95 -8.90 -3.80
N VAL A 25 1.09 -9.21 -5.09
CA VAL A 25 2.38 -9.46 -5.75
C VAL A 25 2.26 -8.91 -7.16
N GLU A 26 3.03 -7.87 -7.48
CA GLU A 26 3.01 -7.20 -8.78
C GLU A 26 4.38 -7.29 -9.45
N LEU A 27 4.41 -7.67 -10.73
CA LEU A 27 5.64 -7.77 -11.50
C LEU A 27 5.87 -6.45 -12.23
N ASP A 28 7.04 -5.86 -12.04
CA ASP A 28 7.46 -4.62 -12.68
C ASP A 28 8.86 -4.75 -13.32
N GLU A 29 9.33 -3.67 -13.95
CA GLU A 29 10.62 -3.60 -14.59
C GLU A 29 11.28 -2.23 -14.37
N GLU A 30 12.18 -2.13 -13.38
CA GLU A 30 12.91 -0.90 -13.08
C GLU A 30 14.24 -0.83 -13.86
N GLY A 31 14.31 0.06 -14.84
CA GLY A 31 15.55 0.30 -15.60
C GLY A 31 16.02 -0.92 -16.39
N GLY A 32 15.09 -1.77 -16.84
CA GLY A 32 15.37 -3.01 -17.56
C GLY A 32 15.70 -4.21 -16.67
N ARG A 33 15.55 -4.07 -15.35
CA ARG A 33 15.71 -5.16 -14.38
C ARG A 33 14.32 -5.61 -13.92
N PRO A 34 14.02 -6.92 -13.97
CA PRO A 34 12.74 -7.41 -13.48
C PRO A 34 12.69 -7.28 -11.95
N THR A 35 11.63 -6.65 -11.46
CA THR A 35 11.38 -6.45 -10.03
C THR A 35 10.02 -7.02 -9.66
N VAL A 36 9.82 -7.31 -8.38
CA VAL A 36 8.51 -7.66 -7.85
C VAL A 36 8.24 -6.83 -6.61
N GLU A 37 7.08 -6.19 -6.59
CA GLU A 37 6.53 -5.49 -5.44
C GLU A 37 5.65 -6.46 -4.66
N VAL A 38 5.83 -6.53 -3.35
CA VAL A 38 5.06 -7.42 -2.48
C VAL A 38 4.43 -6.62 -1.36
N ASP A 39 3.11 -6.46 -1.43
CA ASP A 39 2.30 -5.95 -0.33
C ASP A 39 2.02 -7.05 0.69
N PHE A 40 2.25 -6.76 1.97
CA PHE A 40 1.92 -7.67 3.04
C PHE A 40 1.58 -6.97 4.35
N VAL A 41 0.90 -7.71 5.21
CA VAL A 41 0.67 -7.31 6.60
C VAL A 41 1.60 -8.12 7.48
N ASP A 42 2.41 -7.41 8.28
CA ASP A 42 3.33 -8.02 9.23
C ASP A 42 2.60 -8.66 10.43
N LEU A 43 3.35 -9.31 11.32
CA LEU A 43 2.78 -9.96 12.51
C LEU A 43 2.25 -8.96 13.56
N GLU A 44 2.62 -7.69 13.46
CA GLU A 44 2.17 -6.59 14.31
C GLU A 44 0.91 -5.91 13.73
N GLY A 45 0.47 -6.32 12.53
CA GLY A 45 -0.68 -5.77 11.82
C GLY A 45 -0.34 -4.53 10.97
N GLY A 46 0.94 -4.21 10.80
CA GLY A 46 1.42 -3.12 9.96
C GLY A 46 1.43 -3.50 8.48
N HIS A 47 0.96 -2.59 7.64
CA HIS A 47 1.13 -2.69 6.19
C HIS A 47 2.58 -2.36 5.81
N ARG A 48 3.11 -3.15 4.89
CA ARG A 48 4.49 -3.08 4.41
C ARG A 48 4.48 -3.38 2.92
N GLU A 49 5.39 -2.73 2.23
CA GLU A 49 5.70 -2.98 0.83
C GLU A 49 7.20 -3.27 0.71
N VAL A 50 7.55 -4.23 -0.14
CA VAL A 50 8.95 -4.56 -0.42
C VAL A 50 9.16 -4.80 -1.90
N ASP A 51 10.15 -4.12 -2.45
CA ASP A 51 10.63 -4.34 -3.81
C ASP A 51 11.79 -5.31 -3.83
N ILE A 52 11.72 -6.32 -4.69
CA ILE A 52 12.72 -7.38 -4.79
C ILE A 52 13.24 -7.47 -6.22
N ASP A 53 14.57 -7.36 -6.37
CA ASP A 53 15.26 -7.66 -7.63
C ASP A 53 15.12 -9.16 -7.93
N LEU A 54 14.41 -9.51 -9.00
CA LEU A 54 14.15 -10.92 -9.34
C LEU A 54 15.37 -11.67 -9.88
N GLN A 55 16.43 -10.96 -10.28
CA GLN A 55 17.66 -11.59 -10.76
C GLN A 55 18.56 -12.06 -9.61
N THR A 56 18.52 -11.34 -8.49
CA THR A 56 19.44 -11.52 -7.35
C THR A 56 18.73 -11.93 -6.07
N GLY A 57 17.41 -11.73 -5.98
CA GLY A 57 16.60 -11.95 -4.78
C GLY A 57 16.87 -10.93 -3.66
N ARG A 58 17.47 -9.79 -3.99
CA ARG A 58 17.77 -8.74 -3.01
C ARG A 58 16.62 -7.76 -2.89
N ILE A 59 16.33 -7.35 -1.67
CA ILE A 59 15.42 -6.24 -1.39
C ILE A 59 16.08 -4.95 -1.90
N ILE A 60 15.36 -4.22 -2.74
CA ILE A 60 15.74 -2.92 -3.29
C ILE A 60 15.23 -1.82 -2.36
N GLU A 61 13.96 -1.92 -1.95
CA GLU A 61 13.28 -0.94 -1.10
C GLU A 61 12.38 -1.64 -0.07
N ASP A 62 12.28 -1.08 1.14
CA ASP A 62 11.45 -1.57 2.25
C ASP A 62 10.81 -0.33 2.89
N GLU A 63 9.54 -0.09 2.58
CA GLU A 63 8.80 1.07 3.07
C GLU A 63 7.59 0.63 3.91
N PRO A 64 7.42 1.16 5.14
CA PRO A 64 6.12 1.09 5.79
C PRO A 64 5.15 1.97 5.01
N GLU A 65 4.01 1.43 4.57
CA GLU A 65 2.93 2.23 3.96
C GLU A 65 2.51 3.33 4.95
N GLY A 66 3.02 4.55 4.75
CA GLY A 66 2.90 5.61 5.75
C GLY A 66 3.53 6.95 5.40
N ASP A 67 4.49 7.03 4.47
CA ASP A 67 5.02 8.32 4.01
C ASP A 67 4.76 8.53 2.52
N GLN A 68 3.53 8.94 2.18
CA GLN A 68 3.27 9.62 0.92
C GLN A 68 3.94 11.01 0.95
N GLY A 69 5.27 11.02 0.93
CA GLY A 69 6.09 12.18 0.65
C GLY A 69 6.04 12.46 -0.84
N SER A 70 4.95 13.09 -1.30
CA SER A 70 4.84 13.64 -2.64
C SER A 70 6.06 14.52 -2.96
N VAL A 71 7.07 13.98 -3.62
CA VAL A 71 8.14 14.78 -4.25
C VAL A 71 7.56 15.43 -5.49
N SER A 72 6.82 16.51 -5.24
CA SER A 72 6.44 17.49 -6.25
C SER A 72 7.73 18.08 -6.82
N ARG A 73 8.12 17.59 -8.01
CA ARG A 73 9.07 18.25 -8.90
C ARG A 73 8.69 19.73 -9.01
N THR A 74 9.41 20.60 -8.33
CA THR A 74 9.42 22.03 -8.63
C THR A 74 10.74 22.36 -9.30
N ALA A 75 10.66 22.49 -10.62
CA ALA A 75 11.63 23.24 -11.41
C ALA A 75 11.59 24.72 -11.00
N GLY A 76 12.76 25.37 -10.96
CA GLY A 76 12.92 26.83 -10.89
C GLY A 76 13.97 27.27 -9.87
N GLY A 77 15.02 28.02 -10.22
CA GLY A 77 15.35 28.65 -11.49
C GLY A 77 16.78 29.20 -11.51
#